data_AF-A0A920GD04-F1
#
_entry.id   AF-A0A920GD04-F1
#
_cell.length_a   1.000
_cell.length_b   1.000
_cell.length_c   1.000
_cell.angle_alpha   90.00
_cell.angle_beta   90.00
_cell.angle_gamma   90.00
#
_symmetry.space_group_name_H-M   'P 1'
#
loop_
_entity.id
_entity.type
_entity.pdbx_description
1 polymer ?
#
loop_
_entity_poly.entity_id
_entity_poly.type
_entity_poly.pdbx_seq_one_letter_code
_entity_poly.pdbx_strand_id
1 'polypeptide(L)'
;MPEFVAALESLGLDVWEPFARNGQVDMAQAGWAHQVAQRDLQDVRDADALFAIVNGTPPDEGVMVELGAAIALGKPPFLFRDDFRRCTDSEDYPLNLMLFAGLPRQGWQDSSYGVLKRFGNPAKALAVWAAKFD
;
A
#
# COMPACT_ATOMS: atom_id res chain seq x y z
N MET A 1 8.52 -9.17 -3.73
CA MET A 1 7.04 -9.23 -3.77
C MET A 1 6.45 -10.44 -3.04
N PRO A 2 6.83 -11.71 -3.34
CA PRO A 2 6.27 -12.87 -2.64
C PRO A 2 6.47 -12.85 -1.12
N GLU A 3 7.61 -12.32 -0.67
CA GLU A 3 7.93 -12.10 0.74
C GLU A 3 7.00 -11.10 1.47
N PHE A 4 6.43 -10.11 0.76
CA PHE A 4 5.47 -9.16 1.31
C PHE A 4 4.14 -9.86 1.51
N VAL A 5 3.69 -10.57 0.48
CA VAL A 5 2.45 -11.37 0.52
C VAL A 5 2.51 -12.35 1.68
N ALA A 6 3.55 -13.19 1.75
CA ALA A 6 3.69 -14.18 2.84
C ALA A 6 3.74 -13.53 4.23
N ALA A 7 4.41 -12.37 4.38
CA ALA A 7 4.46 -11.66 5.64
C ALA A 7 3.11 -11.09 6.06
N LEU A 8 2.30 -10.58 5.12
CA LEU A 8 0.95 -10.09 5.36
C LEU A 8 -0.03 -11.24 5.65
N GLU A 9 0.04 -12.33 4.89
CA GLU A 9 -0.79 -13.54 5.11
C GLU A 9 -0.49 -14.19 6.46
N SER A 10 0.76 -14.11 6.96
CA SER A 10 1.09 -14.59 8.31
C SER A 10 0.39 -13.84 9.45
N LEU A 11 -0.27 -12.71 9.15
CA LEU A 11 -1.13 -11.96 10.07
C LEU A 11 -2.62 -12.36 9.95
N GLY A 12 -2.94 -13.41 9.18
CA GLY A 12 -4.32 -13.85 8.96
C GLY A 12 -5.07 -13.09 7.87
N LEU A 13 -4.38 -12.28 7.07
CA LEU A 13 -4.97 -11.45 6.03
C LEU A 13 -5.06 -12.18 4.68
N ASP A 14 -6.14 -11.94 3.93
CA ASP A 14 -6.19 -12.25 2.50
C ASP A 14 -5.51 -11.12 1.71
N VAL A 15 -4.58 -11.46 0.81
CA VAL A 15 -3.72 -10.48 0.13
C VAL A 15 -3.95 -10.50 -1.37
N TRP A 16 -4.45 -9.38 -1.89
CA TRP A 16 -4.72 -9.21 -3.32
C TRP A 16 -3.56 -8.47 -3.99
N GLU A 17 -2.65 -9.23 -4.59
CA GLU A 17 -1.47 -8.70 -5.27
C GLU A 17 -1.76 -8.45 -6.77
N PRO A 18 -1.64 -7.20 -7.29
CA PRO A 18 -2.07 -6.86 -8.66
C PRO A 18 -1.39 -7.66 -9.77
N PHE A 19 -0.08 -7.94 -9.69
CA PHE A 19 0.62 -8.68 -10.74
C PHE A 19 0.16 -10.14 -10.83
N ALA A 20 -0.06 -10.80 -9.70
CA ALA A 20 -0.64 -12.14 -9.66
C ALA A 20 -2.07 -12.18 -10.21
N ARG A 21 -2.88 -11.15 -9.94
CA ARG A 21 -4.28 -11.07 -10.36
C ARG A 21 -4.45 -10.72 -11.84
N ASN A 22 -3.51 -9.94 -12.39
CA ASN A 22 -3.52 -9.50 -13.79
C ASN A 22 -2.54 -10.27 -14.70
N GLY A 23 -1.81 -11.25 -14.17
CA GLY A 23 -0.73 -11.95 -14.91
C GLY A 23 -1.15 -12.75 -16.14
N GLN A 24 -2.46 -12.89 -16.40
CA GLN A 24 -3.01 -13.59 -17.57
C GLN A 24 -3.63 -12.66 -18.62
N VAL A 25 -3.50 -11.34 -18.46
CA VAL A 25 -4.08 -10.37 -19.39
C VAL A 25 -3.34 -10.40 -20.73
N ASP A 26 -4.09 -10.57 -21.82
CA ASP A 26 -3.55 -10.49 -23.18
C ASP A 26 -3.31 -9.02 -23.57
N MET A 27 -2.05 -8.60 -23.55
CA MET A 27 -1.64 -7.23 -23.92
C MET A 27 -1.79 -6.93 -25.41
N ALA A 28 -2.07 -7.93 -26.26
CA ALA A 28 -2.39 -7.72 -27.67
C ALA A 28 -3.86 -7.37 -27.90
N GLN A 29 -4.75 -7.60 -26.92
CA GLN A 29 -6.17 -7.30 -27.03
C GLN A 29 -6.44 -5.81 -26.84
N ALA A 30 -7.13 -5.17 -27.78
CA ALA A 30 -7.53 -3.78 -27.64
C ALA A 30 -8.36 -3.54 -26.36
N GLY A 31 -7.99 -2.52 -25.59
CA GLY A 31 -8.68 -2.15 -24.34
C GLY A 31 -8.14 -2.82 -23.07
N TRP A 32 -7.15 -3.71 -23.17
CA TRP A 32 -6.57 -4.41 -22.00
C TRP A 32 -6.15 -3.44 -20.88
N ALA A 33 -5.50 -2.32 -21.23
CA ALA A 33 -4.96 -1.38 -20.24
C ALA A 33 -6.06 -0.70 -19.42
N HIS A 34 -7.17 -0.35 -20.08
CA HIS A 34 -8.33 0.21 -19.40
C HIS A 34 -8.97 -0.82 -18.46
N GLN A 35 -9.08 -2.08 -18.90
CA GLN A 35 -9.65 -3.15 -18.09
C GLN A 35 -8.79 -3.44 -16.85
N VAL A 36 -7.47 -3.49 -16.99
CA VAL A 36 -6.53 -3.62 -15.87
C VAL A 36 -6.71 -2.47 -14.89
N ALA A 37 -6.68 -1.22 -15.37
CA ALA A 37 -6.85 -0.07 -14.49
C ALA A 37 -8.21 -0.04 -13.77
N GLN A 38 -9.30 -0.46 -14.43
CA GLN A 38 -10.61 -0.58 -13.77
C GLN A 38 -10.62 -1.69 -12.73
N ARG A 39 -9.92 -2.80 -12.99
CA ARG A 39 -9.82 -3.92 -12.05
C ARG A 39 -8.99 -3.58 -10.83
N ASP A 40 -7.84 -2.93 -11.00
CA ASP A 40 -7.00 -2.48 -9.89
C ASP A 40 -7.75 -1.49 -9.00
N LEU A 41 -8.46 -0.54 -9.61
CA LEU A 41 -9.31 0.40 -8.88
C LEU A 41 -10.47 -0.31 -8.16
N GLN A 42 -11.04 -1.37 -8.75
CA GLN A 42 -12.09 -2.15 -8.12
C GLN A 42 -11.54 -2.97 -6.95
N ASP A 43 -10.35 -3.57 -7.08
CA ASP A 43 -9.67 -4.26 -5.98
C ASP A 43 -9.40 -3.29 -4.81
N VAL A 44 -8.99 -2.05 -5.09
CA VAL A 44 -8.89 -1.00 -4.05
C VAL A 44 -10.24 -0.71 -3.41
N ARG A 45 -11.34 -0.65 -4.17
CA ARG A 45 -12.69 -0.43 -3.64
C ARG A 45 -13.21 -1.58 -2.78
N ASP A 46 -12.81 -2.81 -3.07
CA ASP A 46 -13.30 -3.99 -2.38
C ASP A 46 -12.43 -4.38 -1.18
N ALA A 47 -11.14 -4.02 -1.16
CA ALA A 47 -10.21 -4.35 -0.07
C ALA A 47 -10.50 -3.57 1.23
N ASP A 48 -10.30 -4.17 2.41
CA ASP A 48 -10.52 -3.47 3.69
C ASP A 48 -9.44 -2.44 4.03
N ALA A 49 -8.24 -2.58 3.46
CA ALA A 49 -7.09 -1.70 3.66
C ALA A 49 -6.17 -1.72 2.44
N LEU A 50 -5.24 -0.75 2.37
CA LEU A 50 -4.19 -0.73 1.33
C LEU A 50 -2.81 -0.85 1.97
N PHE A 51 -2.01 -1.81 1.50
CA PHE A 51 -0.58 -1.87 1.80
C PHE A 51 0.23 -1.39 0.59
N ALA A 52 0.79 -0.18 0.66
CA ALA A 52 1.47 0.47 -0.46
C ALA A 52 3.00 0.40 -0.31
N ILE A 53 3.69 -0.13 -1.32
CA ILE A 53 5.14 -0.05 -1.43
C ILE A 53 5.49 1.28 -2.09
N VAL A 54 5.97 2.24 -1.29
CA VAL A 54 6.25 3.63 -1.72
C VAL A 54 7.75 3.87 -1.93
N ASN A 55 8.44 2.88 -2.49
CA ASN A 55 9.86 2.97 -2.87
C ASN A 55 10.07 3.82 -4.12
N GLY A 56 11.26 4.41 -4.27
CA GLY A 56 11.60 5.30 -5.39
C GLY A 56 11.60 6.78 -5.01
N THR A 57 12.13 7.62 -5.90
CA THR A 57 12.18 9.08 -5.75
C THR A 57 11.94 9.76 -7.11
N PRO A 58 10.70 10.11 -7.47
CA PRO A 58 9.46 9.90 -6.70
C PRO A 58 9.02 8.42 -6.66
N PRO A 59 8.12 8.03 -5.74
CA PRO A 59 7.49 6.72 -5.77
C PRO A 59 6.67 6.49 -7.05
N ASP A 60 6.37 5.22 -7.36
CA ASP A 60 5.61 4.81 -8.54
C ASP A 60 4.23 5.52 -8.62
N GLU A 61 3.94 6.13 -9.77
CA GLU A 61 2.73 6.94 -9.95
C GLU A 61 1.44 6.11 -9.87
N GLY A 62 1.45 4.85 -10.31
CA GLY A 62 0.31 3.95 -10.22
C GLY A 62 -0.06 3.68 -8.77
N VAL A 63 0.92 3.32 -7.95
CA VAL A 63 0.73 3.13 -6.50
C VAL A 63 0.24 4.42 -5.83
N MET A 64 0.69 5.60 -6.26
CA MET A 64 0.23 6.86 -5.68
C MET A 64 -1.24 7.16 -6.02
N VAL A 65 -1.70 6.80 -7.23
CA VAL A 65 -3.11 6.92 -7.63
C VAL A 65 -4.00 5.99 -6.80
N GLU A 66 -3.57 4.74 -6.60
CA GLU A 66 -4.28 3.77 -5.77
C GLU A 66 -4.34 4.19 -4.30
N LEU A 67 -3.22 4.72 -3.77
CA LEU A 67 -3.17 5.29 -2.42
C LEU A 67 -4.12 6.49 -2.28
N GLY A 68 -4.14 7.39 -3.26
CA GLY A 68 -5.09 8.50 -3.29
C GLY A 68 -6.55 8.02 -3.28
N ALA A 69 -6.87 6.98 -4.06
CA ALA A 69 -8.19 6.38 -4.07
C ALA A 69 -8.56 5.74 -2.72
N ALA A 70 -7.64 5.00 -2.10
CA ALA A 70 -7.84 4.40 -0.78
C ALA A 70 -8.11 5.46 0.29
N ILE A 71 -7.33 6.55 0.30
CA ILE A 71 -7.52 7.70 1.20
C ILE A 71 -8.91 8.31 0.99
N ALA A 72 -9.31 8.56 -0.26
CA ALA A 72 -10.61 9.14 -0.58
C ALA A 72 -11.79 8.24 -0.17
N LEU A 73 -11.60 6.92 -0.17
CA LEU A 73 -12.57 5.92 0.27
C LEU A 73 -12.56 5.68 1.79
N GLY A 74 -11.68 6.37 2.54
CA GLY A 74 -11.56 6.20 3.99
C GLY A 74 -10.92 4.87 4.42
N LYS A 75 -10.18 4.21 3.52
CA LYS A 75 -9.49 2.95 3.79
C LYS A 75 -8.16 3.23 4.50
N PRO A 76 -7.80 2.48 5.55
CA PRO A 76 -6.53 2.66 6.25
C PRO A 76 -5.35 2.29 5.33
N PRO A 77 -4.39 3.20 5.10
CA PRO A 77 -3.18 2.87 4.36
C PRO A 77 -2.03 2.45 5.28
N PHE A 78 -1.23 1.50 4.84
CA PHE A 78 0.03 1.09 5.43
C PHE A 78 1.15 1.24 4.41
N LEU A 79 2.25 1.90 4.77
CA LEU A 79 3.28 2.29 3.82
C LEU A 79 4.57 1.51 4.05
N PHE A 80 5.13 0.90 3.02
CA PHE A 80 6.46 0.32 3.06
C PHE A 80 7.45 1.15 2.25
N ARG A 81 8.59 1.46 2.87
CA ARG A 81 9.73 2.11 2.23
C ARG A 81 11.05 1.72 2.90
N ASP A 82 11.95 1.13 2.14
CA ASP A 82 13.34 0.88 2.55
C ASP A 82 14.35 1.84 1.88
N ASP A 83 13.87 2.72 1.00
CA ASP A 83 14.66 3.79 0.40
C ASP A 83 14.82 4.99 1.37
N PHE A 84 16.06 5.29 1.73
CA PHE A 84 16.41 6.35 2.68
C PHE A 84 16.43 7.76 2.08
N ARG A 85 16.34 7.89 0.75
CA ARG A 85 16.38 9.20 0.09
C ARG A 85 15.10 9.98 0.40
N ARG A 86 15.27 11.26 0.71
CA ARG A 86 14.16 12.22 0.87
C ARG A 86 13.73 12.78 -0.48
N CYS A 87 12.42 12.88 -0.69
CA CYS A 87 11.83 13.45 -1.90
C CYS A 87 10.72 14.44 -1.51
N THR A 88 11.10 15.45 -0.72
CA THR A 88 10.22 16.49 -0.17
C THR A 88 11.06 17.54 0.55
N ASP A 89 10.50 18.74 0.69
CA ASP A 89 11.08 19.84 1.49
C ASP A 89 10.64 19.77 2.97
N SER A 90 9.83 18.77 3.34
CA SER A 90 9.38 18.57 4.71
C SER A 90 10.45 17.92 5.60
N GLU A 91 10.62 18.47 6.80
CA GLU A 91 11.43 17.83 7.84
C GLU A 91 10.67 16.72 8.60
N ASP A 92 9.34 16.70 8.50
CA ASP A 92 8.50 15.72 9.20
C ASP A 92 8.25 14.48 8.34
N TYR A 93 7.98 14.68 7.05
CA TYR A 93 7.64 13.60 6.13
C TYR A 93 8.83 13.31 5.20
N PRO A 94 9.13 12.05 4.86
CA PRO A 94 10.22 11.72 3.92
C PRO A 94 9.81 11.81 2.43
N LEU A 95 8.52 11.93 2.14
CA LEU A 95 7.94 11.99 0.80
C LEU A 95 6.93 13.14 0.69
N ASN A 96 6.32 13.29 -0.48
CA ASN A 96 5.25 14.25 -0.72
C ASN A 96 4.16 14.14 0.37
N LEU A 97 3.77 15.29 0.93
CA LEU A 97 2.84 15.38 2.07
C LEU A 97 1.47 14.70 1.80
N MET A 98 1.03 14.64 0.54
CA MET A 98 -0.27 14.07 0.18
C MET A 98 -0.34 12.56 0.49
N LEU A 99 0.79 11.88 0.53
CA LEU A 99 0.88 10.44 0.85
C LEU A 99 0.55 10.14 2.32
N PHE A 100 0.63 11.15 3.18
CA PHE A 100 0.36 11.04 4.61
C PHE A 100 -1.03 11.54 4.98
N ALA A 101 -1.83 12.00 4.00
CA ALA A 101 -3.14 12.61 4.26
C ALA A 101 -4.17 11.61 4.85
N GLY A 102 -4.02 10.31 4.58
CA GLY A 102 -4.83 9.26 5.19
C GLY A 102 -4.30 8.71 6.52
N LEU A 103 -3.19 9.25 7.03
CA LEU A 103 -2.55 8.80 8.27
C LEU A 103 -2.82 9.78 9.42
N PRO A 104 -2.77 9.32 10.68
CA PRO A 104 -2.95 10.20 11.83
C PRO A 104 -1.81 11.23 11.90
N ARG A 105 -2.14 12.46 12.31
CA ARG A 105 -1.15 13.55 12.43
C ARG A 105 0.04 13.18 13.34
N GLN A 106 -0.23 12.51 14.46
CA GLN A 106 0.77 11.98 15.37
C GLN A 106 0.78 10.46 15.26
N GLY A 107 1.97 9.85 15.29
CA GLY A 107 2.10 8.38 15.20
C GLY A 107 1.88 7.81 13.80
N TRP A 108 1.90 8.62 12.73
CA TRP A 108 1.87 8.10 11.34
C TRP A 108 2.98 7.08 11.08
N GLN A 109 4.11 7.21 11.78
CA GLN A 109 5.24 6.30 11.72
C GLN A 109 4.84 4.87 12.10
N ASP A 110 3.79 4.67 12.90
CA ASP A 110 3.30 3.35 13.27
C ASP A 110 2.68 2.61 12.08
N SER A 111 2.23 3.35 11.06
CA SER A 111 1.74 2.83 9.77
C SER A 111 2.82 2.81 8.67
N SER A 112 4.05 3.22 8.98
CA SER A 112 5.20 3.22 8.05
C SER A 112 6.22 2.13 8.41
N TYR A 113 6.69 1.39 7.42
CA TYR A 113 7.58 0.24 7.59
C TYR A 113 8.80 0.38 6.69
N GLY A 114 9.98 0.00 7.18
CA GLY A 114 11.20 -0.08 6.36
C GLY A 114 11.89 -1.44 6.40
N VAL A 115 11.26 -2.42 7.06
CA VAL A 115 11.73 -3.80 7.10
C VAL A 115 10.55 -4.73 7.33
N LEU A 116 10.49 -5.82 6.58
CA LEU A 116 9.40 -6.80 6.60
C LEU A 116 9.18 -7.40 8.00
N LYS A 117 10.26 -7.63 8.74
CA LYS A 117 10.22 -8.19 10.11
C LYS A 117 9.37 -7.37 11.10
N ARG A 118 9.01 -6.13 10.76
CA ARG A 118 8.14 -5.28 11.60
C ARG A 118 6.65 -5.45 11.35
N PHE A 119 6.21 -6.25 10.37
CA PHE A 119 4.79 -6.39 10.06
C PHE A 119 4.01 -7.01 11.23
N GLY A 120 4.55 -8.09 11.83
CA GLY A 120 3.97 -8.74 13.01
C GLY A 120 4.32 -8.10 14.36
N ASN A 121 4.87 -6.89 14.39
CA ASN A 121 5.11 -6.22 15.67
C ASN A 121 3.76 -5.74 16.24
N PRO A 122 3.33 -6.20 17.43
CA PRO A 122 2.02 -5.89 17.98
C PRO A 122 1.82 -4.41 18.34
N ALA A 123 2.89 -3.61 18.38
CA ALA A 123 2.80 -2.16 18.57
C ALA A 123 2.58 -1.39 17.26
N LYS A 124 2.67 -2.04 16.10
CA LYS A 124 2.56 -1.40 14.78
C LYS A 124 1.12 -1.42 14.28
N ALA A 125 0.74 -0.38 13.54
CA ALA A 125 -0.65 -0.15 13.15
C ALA A 125 -1.26 -1.30 12.35
N LEU A 126 -0.51 -1.92 11.43
CA LEU A 126 -0.94 -3.09 10.66
C LEU A 126 -1.31 -4.28 11.55
N ALA A 127 -0.46 -4.65 12.51
CA ALA A 127 -0.74 -5.78 13.40
C ALA A 127 -1.94 -5.49 14.32
N VAL A 128 -2.03 -4.27 14.85
CA VAL A 128 -3.17 -3.82 15.65
C VAL A 128 -4.47 -3.81 14.83
N TRP A 129 -4.39 -3.45 13.55
CA TRP A 129 -5.53 -3.45 12.65
C TRP A 129 -5.96 -4.88 12.29
N ALA A 130 -5.02 -5.76 11.93
CA ALA A 130 -5.28 -7.15 11.56
C ALA A 130 -5.97 -7.92 12.72
N ALA A 131 -5.51 -7.73 13.95
CA ALA A 131 -6.08 -8.37 15.14
C ALA A 131 -7.54 -7.97 15.47
N LYS A 132 -8.15 -7.04 14.72
CA LYS A 132 -9.59 -6.70 14.88
C LYS A 132 -10.51 -7.68 14.16
N PHE A 133 -9.96 -8.53 13.29
CA PHE A 133 -10.71 -9.46 12.44
C PHE A 133 -10.50 -10.93 12.84
N ASP A 134 -9.69 -11.18 13.88
CA ASP A 134 -9.57 -12.46 14.59
C ASP A 134 -10.78 -12.70 15.52
#